data_AF-A0A9Q3IRY8-F1
#
_entry.id   AF-A0A9Q3IRY8-F1
#
_cell.length_a   1.000
_cell.length_b   1.000
_cell.length_c   1.000
_cell.angle_alpha   90.00
_cell.angle_beta   90.00
_cell.angle_gamma   90.00
#
_symmetry.space_group_name_H-M   'P 1'
#
loop_
_entity.id
_entity.type
_entity.pdbx_description
1 polymer ?
#
loop_
_entity_poly.entity_id
_entity_poly.type
_entity_poly.pdbx_seq_one_letter_code
_entity_poly.pdbx_strand_id
1 'polypeptide(L)'
;MFSSCLDLLWFCGLSIYASFVAAASSKHGLPLPSSHLSLSSFNWTLSNANRSIILSTPFLNQPHLTLINASIIDQPNIGLNEGTVRWVGEEEAWTWETTLQIGAHLHWTGVNRVC
;
A
#
# COMPACT_ATOMS: atom_id res chain seq x y z
N MET A 1 92.01 7.58 -5.13
CA MET A 1 91.91 7.32 -6.59
C MET A 1 90.97 6.15 -6.77
N PHE A 2 90.08 6.23 -7.76
CA PHE A 2 88.94 5.34 -8.08
C PHE A 2 87.71 5.45 -7.16
N SER A 3 86.46 5.30 -7.61
CA SER A 3 85.81 5.38 -8.92
C SER A 3 84.30 5.13 -8.66
N SER A 4 83.47 5.77 -9.47
CA SER A 4 82.00 5.83 -9.52
C SER A 4 81.24 4.50 -9.53
N CYS A 5 79.96 4.50 -9.10
CA CYS A 5 78.79 3.86 -9.75
C CYS A 5 77.54 4.13 -8.90
N LEU A 6 76.53 4.88 -9.40
CA LEU A 6 75.24 4.39 -9.94
C LEU A 6 74.43 3.58 -8.89
N ASP A 7 73.19 3.89 -8.49
CA ASP A 7 72.06 4.40 -9.25
C ASP A 7 71.03 5.09 -8.34
N LEU A 8 70.64 6.31 -8.71
CA LEU A 8 69.48 7.01 -8.15
C LEU A 8 68.23 6.48 -8.88
N LEU A 9 67.47 5.62 -8.20
CA LEU A 9 66.16 5.17 -8.67
C LEU A 9 65.20 6.36 -8.73
N TRP A 10 65.00 6.84 -9.97
CA TRP A 10 63.98 7.78 -10.39
C TRP A 10 62.62 7.12 -10.27
N PHE A 11 61.98 7.20 -9.10
CA PHE A 11 60.55 6.94 -9.01
C PHE A 11 59.81 8.18 -9.51
N CYS A 12 59.47 8.14 -10.81
CA CYS A 12 58.43 8.98 -11.39
C CYS A 12 57.23 8.97 -10.44
N GLY A 13 56.92 10.12 -9.85
CA GLY A 13 55.73 10.31 -9.05
C GLY A 13 54.50 9.99 -9.90
N LEU A 14 53.97 8.77 -9.73
CA LEU A 14 52.60 8.48 -10.11
C LEU A 14 51.73 9.33 -9.19
N SER A 15 51.32 10.49 -9.69
CA SER A 15 50.24 11.27 -9.09
C SER A 15 48.95 10.48 -9.29
N ILE A 16 48.67 9.57 -8.37
CA ILE A 16 47.39 8.88 -8.29
C ILE A 16 46.40 9.93 -7.80
N TYR A 17 45.77 10.67 -8.72
CA TYR A 17 44.58 11.44 -8.40
C TYR A 17 43.47 10.43 -8.10
N ALA A 18 43.32 10.09 -6.82
CA ALA A 18 42.14 9.39 -6.34
C ALA A 18 40.96 10.36 -6.47
N SER A 19 40.20 10.25 -7.56
CA SER A 19 38.91 10.92 -7.66
C SER A 19 37.92 10.20 -6.75
N PHE A 20 37.74 10.71 -5.54
CA PHE A 20 36.67 10.27 -4.65
C PHE A 20 35.35 10.89 -5.14
N VAL A 21 34.44 10.04 -5.64
CA VAL A 21 33.04 10.45 -5.83
C VAL A 21 32.36 10.36 -4.47
N ALA A 22 32.11 11.51 -3.85
CA ALA A 22 31.30 11.55 -2.64
C ALA A 22 29.83 11.29 -3.01
N ALA A 23 29.26 10.18 -2.55
CA ALA A 23 27.83 9.98 -2.62
C ALA A 23 27.16 11.00 -1.70
N ALA A 24 26.38 11.92 -2.26
CA ALA A 24 25.59 12.85 -1.47
C ALA A 24 24.55 12.06 -0.67
N SER A 25 24.58 12.19 0.66
CA SER A 25 23.54 11.65 1.52
C SER A 25 22.21 12.28 1.12
N SER A 26 21.27 11.48 0.64
CA SER A 26 19.93 11.97 0.34
C SER A 26 19.31 12.54 1.62
N LYS A 27 19.03 13.85 1.62
CA LYS A 27 18.33 14.54 2.71
C LYS A 27 16.83 14.27 2.61
N HIS A 28 16.43 13.00 2.72
CA HIS A 28 15.02 12.73 2.97
C HIS A 28 14.67 13.26 4.37
N GLY A 29 13.55 13.95 4.49
CA GLY A 29 13.03 14.41 5.79
C GLY A 29 12.71 13.24 6.71
N LEU A 30 12.29 13.54 7.95
CA LEU A 30 11.86 12.49 8.89
C LEU A 30 10.82 11.59 8.20
N PRO A 31 10.94 10.26 8.33
CA PRO A 31 9.93 9.35 7.80
C PRO A 31 8.57 9.72 8.40
N LEU A 32 7.56 9.81 7.53
CA LEU A 32 6.19 10.05 7.98
C LEU A 32 5.76 8.90 8.90
N PRO A 33 4.95 9.19 9.94
CA PRO A 33 4.39 8.13 10.76
C PRO A 33 3.58 7.17 9.87
N SER A 34 3.68 5.87 10.16
CA SER A 34 2.86 4.88 9.48
C SER A 34 1.40 5.07 9.87
N SER A 35 0.58 5.47 8.91
CA SER A 35 -0.87 5.50 9.05
C SER A 35 -1.44 4.21 8.47
N HIS A 36 -1.77 3.25 9.33
CA HIS A 36 -2.43 2.02 8.93
C HIS A 36 -3.93 2.10 9.24
N LEU A 37 -4.75 1.82 8.22
CA LEU A 37 -6.20 1.80 8.35
C LEU A 37 -6.71 0.39 8.06
N SER A 38 -7.34 -0.22 9.06
CA SER A 38 -7.86 -1.58 8.94
C SER A 38 -9.28 -1.54 8.36
N LEU A 39 -9.46 -2.00 7.12
CA LEU A 39 -10.79 -2.00 6.47
C LEU A 39 -11.82 -2.87 7.22
N SER A 40 -11.38 -3.87 7.99
CA SER A 40 -12.24 -4.71 8.81
C SER A 40 -12.78 -4.02 10.07
N SER A 41 -12.28 -2.84 10.45
CA SER A 41 -12.85 -2.07 11.56
C SER A 41 -14.06 -1.23 11.16
N PHE A 42 -14.40 -1.18 9.87
CA PHE A 42 -15.52 -0.39 9.36
C PHE A 42 -16.78 -1.23 9.22
N ASN A 43 -17.92 -0.59 9.40
CA ASN A 43 -19.19 -1.14 8.97
C ASN A 43 -19.40 -0.82 7.48
N TRP A 44 -19.80 -1.83 6.72
CA TRP A 44 -19.95 -1.76 5.28
C TRP A 44 -21.42 -1.84 4.89
N THR A 45 -21.71 -1.31 3.71
CA THR A 45 -22.99 -1.45 3.04
C THR A 45 -22.78 -2.17 1.72
N LEU A 46 -23.47 -3.28 1.51
CA LEU A 46 -23.55 -3.98 0.23
C LEU A 46 -24.80 -3.52 -0.52
N SER A 47 -24.66 -3.18 -1.80
CA SER A 47 -25.80 -2.87 -2.67
C SER A 47 -25.66 -3.52 -4.05
N ASN A 48 -26.78 -3.88 -4.67
CA ASN A 48 -26.81 -4.31 -6.07
C ASN A 48 -26.88 -3.11 -7.03
N ALA A 49 -26.78 -3.34 -8.33
CA ALA A 49 -26.62 -2.27 -9.33
C ALA A 49 -27.75 -1.24 -9.33
N ASN A 50 -29.00 -1.69 -9.23
CA ASN A 50 -30.17 -0.81 -9.19
C ASN A 50 -30.52 -0.29 -7.77
N ARG A 51 -29.72 -0.64 -6.76
CA ARG A 51 -29.92 -0.30 -5.34
C ARG A 51 -31.27 -0.74 -4.75
N SER A 52 -31.91 -1.77 -5.30
CA SER A 52 -33.10 -2.37 -4.69
C SER A 52 -32.76 -3.25 -3.48
N ILE A 53 -31.54 -3.76 -3.40
CA ILE A 53 -30.98 -4.48 -2.25
C ILE A 53 -29.92 -3.60 -1.61
N ILE A 54 -30.06 -3.31 -0.32
CA ILE A 54 -29.10 -2.54 0.49
C ILE A 54 -28.98 -3.22 1.86
N LEU A 55 -27.78 -3.71 2.19
CA LEU A 55 -27.53 -4.50 3.40
C LEU A 55 -26.35 -3.94 4.17
N SER A 56 -26.49 -3.78 5.49
CA SER A 56 -25.39 -3.39 6.36
C SER A 56 -24.70 -4.64 6.94
N THR A 57 -23.37 -4.65 6.96
CA THR A 57 -22.57 -5.76 7.48
C THR A 57 -21.19 -5.29 7.93
N PRO A 58 -20.63 -5.84 9.02
CA PRO A 58 -19.27 -5.51 9.45
C PRO A 58 -18.19 -6.22 8.61
N PHE A 59 -18.58 -7.03 7.62
CA PHE A 59 -17.66 -7.85 6.84
C PHE A 59 -17.63 -7.42 5.38
N LEU A 60 -16.44 -7.11 4.88
CA LEU A 60 -16.17 -7.00 3.45
C LEU A 60 -15.91 -8.40 2.89
N ASN A 61 -16.91 -9.00 2.24
CA ASN A 61 -16.88 -10.41 1.81
C ASN A 61 -17.52 -10.63 0.44
N GLN A 62 -17.73 -11.90 0.05
CA GLN A 62 -18.49 -12.23 -1.16
C GLN A 62 -19.97 -11.92 -0.96
N PRO A 63 -20.67 -11.32 -1.94
CA PRO A 63 -22.10 -10.96 -1.84
C PRO A 63 -22.99 -12.10 -1.33
N HIS A 64 -22.76 -13.33 -1.82
CA HIS A 64 -23.47 -14.52 -1.38
C HIS A 64 -23.51 -14.69 0.16
N LEU A 65 -22.39 -14.47 0.86
CA LEU A 65 -22.35 -14.65 2.32
C LEU A 65 -23.20 -13.61 3.06
N THR A 66 -23.21 -12.37 2.57
CA THR A 66 -24.04 -11.31 3.15
C THR A 66 -25.52 -11.54 2.86
N LEU A 67 -25.86 -12.03 1.66
CA LEU A 67 -27.23 -12.37 1.29
C LEU A 67 -27.77 -13.57 2.08
N ILE A 68 -26.94 -14.60 2.33
CA ILE A 68 -27.28 -15.74 3.19
C ILE A 68 -27.54 -15.26 4.62
N ASN A 69 -26.65 -14.44 5.19
CA ASN A 69 -26.82 -13.91 6.55
C ASN A 69 -28.10 -13.05 6.67
N ALA A 70 -28.47 -12.34 5.60
CA ALA A 70 -29.71 -11.57 5.52
C ALA A 70 -30.94 -12.42 5.16
N SER A 71 -30.79 -13.74 4.96
CA SER A 71 -31.86 -14.65 4.55
C SER A 71 -32.56 -14.25 3.24
N ILE A 72 -31.83 -13.60 2.32
CA ILE A 72 -32.33 -13.25 0.97
C ILE A 72 -32.15 -14.41 0.00
N ILE A 73 -31.11 -15.22 0.20
CA ILE A 73 -30.86 -16.43 -0.56
C ILE A 73 -30.60 -17.60 0.39
N ASP A 74 -30.92 -18.81 -0.06
CA ASP A 74 -30.56 -20.03 0.63
C ASP A 74 -29.07 -20.39 0.40
N GLN A 75 -28.54 -21.32 1.20
CA GLN A 75 -27.18 -21.82 1.00
C GLN A 75 -27.03 -22.48 -0.38
N PRO A 76 -26.12 -21.98 -1.26
CA PRO A 76 -25.98 -22.48 -2.63
C PRO A 76 -25.58 -23.95 -2.73
N ASN A 77 -24.86 -24.46 -1.72
CA ASN A 77 -24.31 -25.82 -1.69
C ASN A 77 -25.30 -26.87 -1.15
N ILE A 78 -26.57 -26.50 -0.92
CA ILE A 78 -27.61 -27.42 -0.43
C ILE A 78 -28.60 -27.71 -1.56
N GLY A 79 -28.82 -29.00 -1.84
CA GLY A 79 -29.83 -29.45 -2.81
C GLY A 79 -29.62 -28.85 -4.21
N LEU A 80 -30.69 -28.29 -4.78
CA LEU A 80 -30.70 -27.65 -6.11
C LEU A 80 -30.65 -26.11 -6.03
N ASN A 81 -30.21 -25.56 -4.89
CA ASN A 81 -30.25 -24.12 -4.65
C ASN A 81 -29.31 -23.34 -5.59
N GLU A 82 -28.26 -23.96 -6.11
CA GLU A 82 -27.35 -23.36 -7.11
C GLU A 82 -28.12 -22.71 -8.27
N GLY A 83 -29.16 -23.37 -8.79
CA GLY A 83 -29.98 -22.84 -9.87
C GLY A 83 -30.84 -21.63 -9.45
N THR A 84 -31.30 -21.61 -8.20
CA THR A 84 -32.14 -20.53 -7.66
C THR A 84 -31.35 -19.28 -7.25
N VAL A 85 -30.05 -19.43 -6.97
CA VAL A 85 -29.17 -18.34 -6.52
C VAL A 85 -28.20 -17.86 -7.60
N ARG A 86 -28.24 -18.45 -8.81
CA ARG A 86 -27.37 -18.10 -9.93
C ARG A 86 -27.42 -16.61 -10.28
N TRP A 87 -28.60 -15.98 -10.13
CA TRP A 87 -28.80 -14.55 -10.40
C TRP A 87 -27.83 -13.65 -9.62
N VAL A 88 -27.33 -14.08 -8.46
CA VAL A 88 -26.35 -13.32 -7.67
C VAL A 88 -25.03 -13.13 -8.44
N GLY A 89 -24.61 -14.11 -9.23
CA GLY A 89 -23.44 -14.02 -10.10
C GLY A 89 -23.71 -13.35 -11.45
N GLU A 90 -24.97 -13.23 -11.83
CA GLU A 90 -25.42 -12.59 -13.08
C GLU A 90 -25.81 -11.12 -12.88
N GLU A 91 -25.91 -10.66 -11.62
CA GLU A 91 -26.10 -9.25 -11.26
C GLU A 91 -25.01 -8.37 -11.89
N GLU A 92 -25.40 -7.22 -12.43
CA GLU A 92 -24.49 -6.33 -13.16
C GLU A 92 -23.31 -5.88 -12.30
N ALA A 93 -23.59 -5.53 -11.04
CA ALA A 93 -22.58 -5.14 -10.08
C ALA A 93 -23.05 -5.33 -8.64
N TRP A 94 -22.09 -5.67 -7.77
CA TRP A 94 -22.21 -5.58 -6.33
C TRP A 94 -21.26 -4.51 -5.81
N THR A 95 -21.79 -3.52 -5.11
CA THR A 95 -21.02 -2.37 -4.61
C THR A 95 -20.92 -2.41 -3.09
N TRP A 96 -19.69 -2.30 -2.60
CA TRP A 96 -19.36 -2.17 -1.18
C TRP A 96 -19.04 -0.70 -0.85
N GLU A 97 -19.82 -0.10 0.04
CA GLU A 97 -19.68 1.30 0.44
C GLU A 97 -19.42 1.41 1.96
N THR A 98 -18.55 2.34 2.36
CA THR A 98 -18.38 2.75 3.76
C THR A 98 -18.01 4.22 3.83
N THR A 99 -18.17 4.82 5.01
CA THR A 99 -17.84 6.22 5.28
C THR A 99 -16.69 6.31 6.27
N LEU A 100 -15.61 6.96 5.85
CA LEU A 100 -14.46 7.27 6.69
C LEU A 100 -14.47 8.73 7.12
N GLN A 101 -14.31 8.98 8.42
CA GLN A 101 -14.01 10.32 8.93
C GLN A 101 -12.49 10.48 9.06
N ILE A 102 -11.91 11.39 8.27
CA ILE A 102 -10.48 11.70 8.35
C ILE A 102 -10.29 12.82 9.37
N GLY A 103 -9.74 12.48 10.54
CA GLY A 103 -9.39 13.47 11.55
C GLY A 103 -8.16 14.29 11.13
N ALA A 104 -8.25 15.61 11.15
CA ALA A 104 -7.10 16.51 10.95
C ALA A 104 -6.24 16.60 12.22
N HIS A 105 -5.73 15.48 12.75
CA HIS A 105 -4.82 15.50 13.90
C HIS A 105 -3.36 15.59 13.45
N LEU A 106 -3.02 16.56 12.58
CA LEU A 106 -1.64 17.01 12.41
C LEU A 106 -1.68 18.50 12.07
N HIS A 107 -1.34 19.32 13.06
CA HIS A 107 -0.95 20.69 12.85
C HIS A 107 0.36 20.65 12.04
N TRP A 108 0.31 20.99 10.75
CA TRP A 108 1.47 21.05 9.84
C TRP A 108 2.45 22.20 10.20
N THR A 109 2.59 22.59 11.46
CA THR A 109 3.36 23.77 11.89
C THR A 109 4.87 23.55 12.01
N GLY A 110 5.37 22.34 11.74
CA GLY A 110 6.77 21.99 11.98
C GLY A 110 7.69 21.91 10.76
N VAL A 111 7.19 22.03 9.52
CA VAL A 111 8.07 21.96 8.34
C VAL A 111 8.64 23.35 8.06
N ASN A 112 9.46 23.83 8.99
CA ASN A 112 10.24 25.04 8.77
C ASN A 112 11.34 24.68 7.74
N ARG A 113 11.24 25.28 6.55
CA ARG A 113 12.26 25.19 5.50
C ARG A 113 13.47 25.98 5.99
N VAL A 114 14.42 25.30 6.60
CA VAL A 114 15.75 25.88 6.80
C VAL A 114 16.50 25.72 5.48
N CYS A 115 16.50 26.80 4.69
CA CYS A 115 17.51 27.03 3.66
C CYS A 115 18.83 27.45 4.33
#